data_AF-A0A0R3PDZ3-F1
#
_entry.id   AF-A0A0R3PDZ3-F1
#
_cell.length_a   1.000
_cell.length_b   1.000
_cell.length_c   1.000
_cell.angle_alpha   90.00
_cell.angle_beta   90.00
_cell.angle_gamma   90.00
#
_symmetry.space_group_name_H-M   'P 1'
#
loop_
_entity.id
_entity.type
_entity.pdbx_description
1 polymer ?
#
loop_
_entity_poly.entity_id
_entity_poly.type
_entity_poly.pdbx_seq_one_letter_code
_entity_poly.pdbx_strand_id
1 'polypeptide(L)'
;KTAPDGTETVSAHPARFSPEDKFSKYRVIIKKRFGVLPTQKAKTWRRIVRQKIRASVPRPVLTYQQWAKRRLVISFILFFIGWKAFGVTLSDMVLWTVDENSGEGRFVTPVEGRERRLESERARNRRLRNTQSLPQFDFDD
;
A
#
# COMPACT_ATOMS: atom_id res chain seq x y z
N LYS A 1 35.39 -51.40 4.65
CA LYS A 1 34.30 -51.79 3.73
C LYS A 1 34.18 -50.67 2.71
N THR A 2 34.10 -51.02 1.42
CA THR A 2 33.92 -50.05 0.33
C THR A 2 32.48 -50.11 -0.12
N ALA A 3 31.92 -48.95 -0.45
CA ALA A 3 30.63 -48.84 -1.10
C ALA A 3 30.74 -49.36 -2.56
N PRO A 4 29.62 -49.72 -3.21
CA PRO A 4 29.64 -50.23 -4.59
C PRO A 4 30.21 -49.25 -5.62
N ASP A 5 30.29 -47.96 -5.28
CA ASP A 5 30.93 -46.89 -6.05
C ASP A 5 32.44 -46.74 -5.77
N GLY A 6 33.02 -47.59 -4.92
CA GLY A 6 34.42 -47.55 -4.52
C GLY A 6 34.74 -46.52 -3.43
N THR A 7 33.74 -45.79 -2.91
CA THR A 7 33.95 -44.82 -1.82
C THR A 7 34.04 -45.50 -0.45
N GLU A 8 34.65 -44.83 0.52
CA GLU A 8 34.71 -45.32 1.90
C GLU A 8 33.31 -45.30 2.55
N THR A 9 32.93 -46.41 3.19
CA THR A 9 31.65 -46.48 3.90
C THR A 9 31.69 -45.66 5.19
N VAL A 10 30.73 -44.75 5.37
CA VAL A 10 30.51 -43.99 6.61
C VAL A 10 29.31 -44.52 7.39
N SER A 11 29.27 -44.26 8.70
CA SER A 11 28.11 -44.60 9.52
C SER A 11 26.89 -43.77 9.10
N ALA A 12 25.74 -44.43 8.90
CA ALA A 12 24.48 -43.74 8.58
C ALA A 12 23.91 -42.94 9.77
N HIS A 13 24.34 -43.28 10.99
CA HIS A 13 23.89 -42.59 12.20
C HIS A 13 24.69 -41.30 12.42
N PRO A 14 24.03 -40.21 12.87
CA PRO A 14 24.73 -39.00 13.25
C PRO A 14 25.60 -39.24 14.49
N ALA A 15 26.64 -38.41 14.65
CA ALA A 15 27.45 -38.44 15.86
C ALA A 15 26.59 -38.20 17.11
N ARG A 16 26.86 -38.97 18.18
CA ARG A 16 26.14 -38.88 19.45
C ARG A 16 26.30 -37.49 20.07
N PHE A 17 25.20 -36.91 20.53
CA PHE A 17 25.22 -35.64 21.27
C PHE A 17 25.88 -35.83 22.64
N SER A 18 26.81 -34.94 22.99
CA SER A 18 27.41 -34.84 24.31
C SER A 18 27.20 -33.42 24.86
N PRO A 19 26.63 -33.24 26.06
CA PRO A 19 26.38 -31.92 26.63
C PRO A 19 27.63 -31.05 26.80
N GLU A 20 28.78 -31.67 27.10
CA GLU A 20 30.05 -30.96 27.33
C GLU A 20 30.67 -30.43 26.03
N ASP A 21 30.50 -31.17 24.92
CA ASP A 21 31.03 -30.83 23.59
C ASP A 21 32.48 -30.26 23.60
N LYS A 22 33.40 -31.02 24.21
CA LYS A 22 34.82 -30.64 24.40
C LYS A 22 35.52 -30.16 23.13
N PHE A 23 35.12 -30.66 21.96
CA PHE A 23 35.72 -30.30 20.66
C PHE A 23 34.95 -29.21 19.89
N SER A 24 33.98 -28.55 20.52
CA SER A 24 33.20 -27.45 19.93
C SER A 24 34.07 -26.36 19.30
N LYS A 25 35.13 -25.92 20.00
CA LYS A 25 36.10 -24.92 19.53
C LYS A 25 36.75 -25.34 18.22
N TYR A 26 37.25 -26.57 18.14
CA TYR A 26 37.91 -27.10 16.93
C TYR A 26 36.93 -27.23 15.77
N ARG A 27 35.71 -27.70 16.04
CA ARG A 27 34.64 -27.78 15.03
C ARG A 27 34.32 -26.41 14.44
N VAL A 28 34.26 -25.36 15.26
CA VAL A 28 34.03 -23.98 14.79
C VAL A 28 35.23 -23.46 13.98
N ILE A 29 36.46 -23.72 14.41
CA ILE A 29 37.68 -23.32 13.69
C ILE A 29 37.73 -23.96 12.30
N ILE A 30 37.47 -25.27 12.19
CA ILE A 30 37.44 -26.00 10.93
C ILE A 30 36.35 -25.41 10.02
N LYS A 31 35.13 -25.22 10.54
CA LYS A 31 34.04 -24.60 9.77
C LYS A 31 34.37 -23.19 9.27
N LYS A 32 35.10 -22.41 10.08
CA LYS A 32 35.58 -21.06 9.71
C LYS A 32 36.64 -21.11 8.61
N ARG A 33 37.59 -22.06 8.67
CA ARG A 33 38.64 -22.26 7.65
C ARG A 33 38.07 -22.60 6.28
N PHE A 34 37.06 -23.47 6.23
CA PHE A 34 36.40 -23.87 4.98
C PHE A 34 35.26 -22.94 4.53
N GLY A 35 35.02 -21.81 5.23
CA GLY A 35 33.97 -20.86 4.83
C GLY A 35 32.53 -21.37 4.98
N VAL A 36 32.31 -22.52 5.64
CA VAL A 36 30.99 -23.17 5.75
C VAL A 36 30.17 -22.65 6.94
N LEU A 37 30.72 -21.73 7.74
CA LEU A 37 30.02 -21.18 8.89
C LEU A 37 28.82 -20.33 8.42
N PRO A 38 27.60 -20.54 8.94
CA PRO A 38 26.43 -19.78 8.51
C PRO A 38 26.54 -18.25 8.68
N THR A 39 27.44 -17.79 9.55
CA THR A 39 27.73 -16.38 9.80
C THR A 39 28.68 -15.77 8.76
N GLN A 40 29.46 -16.58 8.03
CA GLN A 40 30.33 -16.15 6.94
C GLN A 40 29.59 -16.00 5.61
N LYS A 41 28.44 -16.67 5.45
CA LYS A 41 27.62 -16.54 4.24
C LYS A 41 27.18 -15.09 4.05
N ALA A 42 27.21 -14.61 2.81
CA ALA A 42 26.74 -13.29 2.44
C ALA A 42 25.33 -13.09 3.01
N LYS A 43 25.17 -12.07 3.86
CA LYS A 43 23.85 -11.73 4.38
C LYS A 43 23.03 -11.22 3.20
N THR A 44 21.90 -11.85 2.93
CA THR A 44 20.94 -11.30 1.98
C THR A 44 20.57 -9.88 2.41
N TRP A 45 20.43 -8.96 1.46
CA TRP A 45 20.02 -7.58 1.71
C TRP A 45 18.81 -7.51 2.67
N ARG A 46 17.84 -8.42 2.46
CA ARG A 46 16.65 -8.59 3.31
C ARG A 46 16.98 -8.82 4.78
N ARG A 47 18.01 -9.63 5.09
CA ARG A 47 18.43 -9.93 6.47
C ARG A 47 19.11 -8.74 7.12
N ILE A 48 19.94 -8.01 6.39
CA ILE A 48 20.63 -6.79 6.86
C ILE A 48 19.59 -5.73 7.23
N VAL A 49 18.69 -5.43 6.29
CA VAL A 49 17.62 -4.44 6.49
C VAL A 49 16.74 -4.81 7.67
N ARG A 50 16.29 -6.06 7.75
CA ARG A 50 15.47 -6.53 8.88
C ARG A 50 16.19 -6.39 10.22
N GLN A 51 17.47 -6.76 10.28
CA GLN A 51 18.26 -6.60 11.50
C GLN A 51 18.43 -5.13 11.87
N LYS A 52 18.69 -4.26 10.89
CA LYS A 52 18.84 -2.82 11.10
C LYS A 52 17.54 -2.19 11.58
N ILE A 53 16.40 -2.53 10.97
CA ILE A 53 15.07 -2.10 11.43
C ILE A 53 14.79 -2.57 12.86
N ARG A 54 15.07 -3.84 13.18
CA ARG A 54 14.86 -4.36 14.54
C ARG A 54 15.77 -3.70 15.57
N ALA A 55 16.99 -3.32 15.18
CA ALA A 55 17.93 -2.65 16.07
C ALA A 55 17.61 -1.16 16.25
N SER A 56 17.08 -0.50 15.22
CA SER A 56 16.76 0.93 15.25
C SER A 56 15.40 1.23 15.89
N VAL A 57 14.47 0.29 15.88
CA VAL A 57 13.14 0.46 16.46
C VAL A 57 13.10 -0.22 17.83
N PRO A 58 13.15 0.52 18.96
CA PRO A 58 12.91 -0.09 20.27
C PRO A 58 11.52 -0.74 20.26
N ARG A 59 11.35 -1.85 20.99
CA ARG A 59 10.03 -2.48 21.18
C ARG A 59 9.39 -1.89 22.44
N PRO A 60 8.56 -0.84 22.34
CA PRO A 60 7.83 -0.35 23.50
C PRO A 60 6.88 -1.44 23.98
N VAL A 61 6.91 -1.73 25.28
CA VAL A 61 5.87 -2.51 25.95
C VAL A 61 4.64 -1.60 26.11
N LEU A 62 3.75 -1.61 25.13
CA LEU A 62 2.57 -0.76 25.14
C LEU A 62 1.47 -1.34 26.03
N THR A 63 0.92 -0.48 26.88
CA THR A 63 -0.37 -0.75 27.53
C THR A 63 -1.49 -0.70 26.49
N TYR A 64 -2.51 -1.52 26.65
CA TYR A 64 -3.68 -1.58 25.76
C TYR A 64 -4.31 -0.19 25.51
N GLN A 65 -4.44 0.63 26.56
CA GLN A 65 -4.96 2.00 26.46
C GLN A 65 -4.13 2.88 25.51
N GLN A 66 -2.81 2.76 25.52
CA GLN A 66 -1.93 3.51 24.63
C GLN A 66 -2.06 3.03 23.18
N TRP A 67 -2.25 1.72 22.97
CA TRP A 67 -2.49 1.16 21.64
C TRP A 67 -3.83 1.64 21.06
N ALA A 68 -4.88 1.64 21.87
CA ALA A 68 -6.20 2.16 21.49
C ALA A 68 -6.14 3.66 21.10
N LYS A 69 -5.45 4.49 21.90
CA LYS A 69 -5.23 5.92 21.60
C LYS A 69 -4.44 6.11 20.29
N ARG A 70 -3.36 5.36 20.09
CA ARG A 70 -2.56 5.42 18.86
C ARG A 70 -3.37 4.99 17.64
N ARG A 71 -4.18 3.94 17.75
CA ARG A 71 -5.07 3.51 16.67
C ARG A 71 -6.07 4.60 16.30
N LEU A 72 -6.66 5.27 17.29
CA LEU A 72 -7.62 6.35 17.07
C LEU A 72 -6.95 7.55 16.36
N VAL A 73 -5.76 7.94 16.80
CA VAL A 73 -4.97 9.01 16.16
C VAL A 73 -4.59 8.63 14.72
N ILE A 74 -4.11 7.40 14.49
CA ILE A 74 -3.77 6.92 13.14
C ILE A 74 -5.01 6.92 12.24
N SER A 75 -6.15 6.44 12.72
CA SER A 75 -7.39 6.46 11.94
C SER A 75 -7.85 7.88 11.63
N PHE A 76 -7.68 8.82 12.57
CA PHE A 76 -8.02 10.23 12.35
C PHE A 76 -7.13 10.83 11.25
N ILE A 77 -5.82 10.61 11.31
CA ILE A 77 -4.88 11.11 10.28
C ILE A 77 -5.19 10.48 8.91
N LEU A 78 -5.37 9.16 8.87
CA LEU A 78 -5.69 8.46 7.62
C LEU A 78 -7.04 8.91 7.04
N PHE A 79 -8.01 9.27 7.88
CA PHE A 79 -9.28 9.83 7.43
C PHE A 79 -9.09 11.15 6.67
N PHE A 80 -8.30 12.10 7.18
CA PHE A 80 -8.07 13.36 6.46
C PHE A 80 -7.24 13.20 5.19
N ILE A 81 -6.25 12.30 5.20
CA ILE A 81 -5.46 11.99 4.00
C ILE A 81 -6.36 11.34 2.95
N GLY A 82 -7.16 10.35 3.35
CA GLY A 82 -8.12 9.69 2.48
C GLY A 82 -9.18 10.66 1.96
N TRP A 83 -9.71 11.53 2.81
CA TRP A 83 -10.68 12.56 2.44
C TRP A 83 -10.11 13.57 1.44
N LYS A 84 -8.87 14.02 1.66
CA LYS A 84 -8.17 14.91 0.70
C LYS A 84 -7.95 14.22 -0.63
N ALA A 85 -7.45 12.98 -0.63
CA ALA A 85 -7.26 12.22 -1.86
C ALA A 85 -8.58 12.00 -2.59
N PHE A 86 -9.64 11.60 -1.87
CA PHE A 86 -10.98 11.41 -2.41
C PHE A 86 -11.54 12.70 -3.04
N GLY A 87 -11.40 13.83 -2.36
CA GLY A 87 -11.83 15.13 -2.88
C GLY A 87 -11.08 15.53 -4.15
N VAL A 88 -9.76 15.29 -4.20
CA VAL A 88 -8.95 15.54 -5.40
C VAL A 88 -9.42 14.65 -6.54
N THR A 89 -9.60 13.34 -6.31
CA THR A 89 -10.05 12.42 -7.36
C THR A 89 -11.47 12.72 -7.85
N LEU A 90 -12.37 13.15 -6.96
CA LEU A 90 -13.72 13.52 -7.33
C LEU A 90 -13.74 14.84 -8.10
N SER A 91 -12.94 15.82 -7.69
CA SER A 91 -12.75 17.08 -8.43
C SER A 91 -12.21 16.82 -9.82
N ASP A 92 -11.23 15.91 -9.93
CA ASP A 92 -10.65 15.48 -11.21
C ASP A 92 -11.70 14.85 -12.11
N MET A 93 -12.49 13.91 -11.58
CA MET A 93 -13.55 13.26 -12.36
C MET A 93 -14.69 14.21 -12.77
N VAL A 94 -15.09 15.14 -11.89
CA VAL A 94 -16.28 15.99 -12.11
C VAL A 94 -15.97 17.23 -12.95
N LEU A 95 -14.77 17.79 -12.82
CA LEU A 95 -14.41 19.05 -13.48
C LEU A 95 -13.53 18.87 -14.72
N TRP A 96 -13.24 17.63 -15.12
CA TRP A 96 -12.54 17.34 -16.36
C TRP A 96 -13.47 17.43 -17.56
N THR A 97 -13.13 18.28 -18.52
CA THR A 97 -13.82 18.38 -19.81
C THR A 97 -12.83 18.28 -20.95
N VAL A 98 -13.27 17.72 -22.07
CA VAL A 98 -12.47 17.66 -23.31
C VAL A 98 -12.96 18.79 -24.21
N ASP A 99 -12.04 19.68 -24.61
CA ASP A 99 -12.37 20.76 -25.54
C ASP A 99 -12.62 20.17 -26.93
N GLU A 100 -13.81 20.41 -27.51
CA GLU A 100 -14.26 19.78 -28.75
C GLU A 100 -13.39 20.13 -29.97
N ASN A 101 -12.74 21.30 -29.95
CA ASN A 101 -11.98 21.82 -31.09
C ASN A 101 -10.52 21.38 -31.10
N SER A 102 -9.91 21.17 -29.93
CA SER A 102 -8.49 20.84 -29.77
C SER A 102 -8.26 19.40 -29.30
N GLY A 103 -9.27 18.73 -28.74
CA GLY A 103 -9.14 17.41 -28.13
C GLY A 103 -8.29 17.41 -26.85
N GLU A 104 -7.89 18.59 -26.38
CA GLU A 104 -7.10 18.74 -25.15
C GLU A 104 -8.03 18.68 -23.93
N GLY A 105 -7.62 17.90 -22.93
CA GLY A 105 -8.36 17.82 -21.67
C GLY A 105 -8.00 18.97 -20.75
N ARG A 106 -9.02 19.69 -20.27
CA ARG A 106 -8.88 20.89 -19.46
C ARG A 106 -9.85 20.88 -18.28
N PHE A 107 -9.42 21.47 -17.16
CA PHE A 107 -10.28 21.73 -16.01
C PHE A 107 -11.22 22.91 -16.24
N VAL A 108 -12.50 22.70 -15.93
CA VAL A 108 -13.53 23.76 -15.97
C VAL A 108 -13.20 24.85 -14.95
N THR A 109 -13.12 26.09 -15.41
CA THR A 109 -12.82 27.22 -14.53
C THR A 109 -14.05 27.62 -13.70
N PRO A 110 -13.89 28.20 -12.49
CA PRO A 110 -15.03 28.64 -11.68
C PRO A 110 -15.94 29.68 -12.35
N VAL A 111 -15.41 30.46 -13.30
CA VAL A 111 -16.17 31.46 -14.06
C VAL A 111 -17.06 30.76 -15.08
N GLU A 112 -16.49 29.88 -15.88
CA GLU A 112 -17.20 29.10 -16.88
C GLU A 112 -18.29 28.21 -16.26
N GLY A 113 -18.01 27.59 -15.10
CA GLY A 113 -19.01 26.84 -14.35
C GLY A 113 -20.18 27.70 -13.81
N ARG A 114 -20.00 29.02 -13.65
CA ARG A 114 -21.10 29.95 -13.31
C ARG A 114 -21.90 30.31 -14.55
N GLU A 115 -21.24 30.53 -15.68
CA GLU A 115 -21.89 30.86 -16.95
C GLU A 115 -22.80 29.73 -17.43
N ARG A 116 -22.30 28.48 -17.44
CA ARG A 116 -23.10 27.29 -17.79
C ARG A 116 -24.36 27.13 -16.92
N ARG A 117 -24.26 27.43 -15.62
CA ARG A 117 -25.43 27.44 -14.72
C ARG A 117 -26.43 28.51 -15.12
N LEU A 118 -25.97 29.73 -15.38
CA LEU A 118 -26.81 30.87 -15.73
C LEU A 118 -27.51 30.66 -17.09
N GLU A 119 -26.82 30.05 -18.05
CA GLU A 119 -27.41 29.60 -19.31
C GLU A 119 -28.46 28.52 -19.13
N SER A 120 -28.20 27.53 -18.27
CA SER A 120 -29.17 26.47 -17.94
C SER A 120 -30.45 27.04 -17.30
N GLU A 121 -30.32 28.05 -16.43
CA GLU A 121 -31.47 28.76 -15.84
C GLU A 121 -32.24 29.57 -16.89
N ARG A 122 -31.53 30.29 -17.78
CA ARG A 122 -32.17 31.01 -18.90
C ARG A 122 -32.93 30.07 -19.82
N ALA A 123 -32.35 28.92 -20.16
CA ALA A 123 -33.00 27.90 -20.99
C ALA A 123 -34.23 27.31 -20.29
N ARG A 124 -34.14 27.05 -18.98
CA ARG A 124 -35.28 26.59 -18.17
C ARG A 124 -36.40 27.63 -18.12
N ASN A 125 -36.06 28.89 -17.89
CA ASN A 125 -37.01 30.00 -17.90
C ASN A 125 -37.67 30.19 -19.27
N ARG A 126 -36.90 30.04 -20.36
CA ARG A 126 -37.46 30.04 -21.72
C ARG A 126 -38.45 28.89 -21.91
N ARG A 127 -38.10 27.67 -21.47
CA ARG A 127 -39.02 26.52 -21.51
C ARG A 127 -40.30 26.81 -20.73
N LEU A 128 -40.20 27.28 -19.49
CA LEU A 128 -41.36 27.60 -18.65
C LEU A 128 -42.28 28.63 -19.29
N ARG A 129 -41.73 29.72 -19.86
CA ARG A 129 -42.52 30.71 -20.62
C ARG A 129 -43.22 30.08 -21.81
N ASN A 130 -42.50 29.27 -22.59
CA ASN A 130 -43.08 28.56 -23.73
C ASN A 130 -44.16 27.57 -23.27
N THR A 131 -44.02 26.95 -22.10
CA THR A 131 -45.02 26.03 -21.54
C THR A 131 -46.25 26.79 -21.07
N GLN A 132 -46.05 27.95 -20.43
CA GLN A 132 -47.11 28.83 -19.95
C GLN A 132 -47.90 29.48 -21.10
N SER A 133 -47.29 29.65 -22.27
CA SER A 133 -47.98 30.14 -23.48
C SER A 133 -48.76 29.07 -24.24
N LEU A 134 -48.65 27.78 -23.87
CA LEU A 134 -49.47 26.73 -24.48
C LEU A 134 -50.84 26.72 -23.82
N PRO A 135 -51.94 26.66 -24.60
CA PRO A 135 -53.29 26.56 -24.03
C PRO A 135 -53.40 25.27 -23.21
N GLN A 136 -53.85 25.38 -21.97
CA GLN A 136 -54.14 24.23 -21.12
C GLN A 136 -55.41 23.56 -21.66
N PHE A 137 -55.26 22.34 -22.18
CA PHE A 137 -56.37 21.56 -22.71
C PHE A 137 -56.98 20.76 -21.55
N ASP A 138 -58.14 21.17 -21.07
CA ASP A 138 -58.88 20.46 -20.03
C ASP A 138 -59.63 19.28 -20.68
N PHE A 139 -59.43 18.06 -20.17
CA PHE A 139 -59.96 16.81 -20.74
C PHE A 139 -61.28 16.36 -20.07
N ASP A 140 -61.96 17.26 -19.37
CA ASP A 140 -63.21 16.95 -18.67
C ASP A 140 -64.42 17.32 -19.55
N ASP A 141 -64.79 16.41 -20.47
CA ASP A 141 -66.11 16.27 -21.10
C ASP A 141 -66.35 14.80 -21.48
#